data_AF-A0A537E875-F1
#
_entry.id   AF-A0A537E875-F1
#
_cell.length_a   1.000
_cell.length_b   1.000
_cell.length_c   1.000
_cell.angle_alpha   90.00
_cell.angle_beta   90.00
_cell.angle_gamma   90.00
#
_symmetry.space_group_name_H-M   'P 1'
#
loop_
_entity.id
_entity.type
_entity.pdbx_description
1 polymer ?
#
loop_
_entity_poly.entity_id
_entity_poly.type
_entity_poly.pdbx_seq_one_letter_code
_entity_poly.pdbx_strand_id
1 'polypeptide(L)'
;MRLSPYSKDDQSEGYRRGFGQKISRLSKAHQLVLAVLNAEKADDFQHGIGLNEFFPKLRQFCVDSGNSVPFKGGASGRLSELSGLGLVKCETNEVELLDPETQHYRLRKPQGWFLTSKGVVGANRDLRNPDVGVVPAEN
;
A
#
# COMPACT_ATOMS: atom_id res chain seq x y z
N MET A 1 -50.11 -3.86 -15.84
CA MET A 1 -48.69 -4.23 -15.76
C MET A 1 -47.86 -2.95 -15.65
N ARG A 2 -47.22 -2.70 -14.50
CA ARG A 2 -46.35 -1.53 -14.30
C ARG A 2 -44.91 -1.95 -14.60
N LEU A 3 -44.31 -1.30 -15.60
CA LEU A 3 -42.87 -1.37 -15.86
C LEU A 3 -42.18 -0.40 -14.89
N SER A 4 -41.17 -0.90 -14.16
CA SER A 4 -40.32 -0.12 -13.27
C SER A 4 -39.22 0.59 -14.08
N PRO A 5 -38.96 1.89 -13.85
CA PRO A 5 -37.92 2.64 -14.54
C PRO A 5 -36.63 2.64 -13.71
N TYR A 6 -35.57 2.01 -14.17
CA TYR A 6 -34.22 2.30 -13.68
C TYR A 6 -33.30 2.59 -14.87
N SER A 7 -33.22 3.88 -15.17
CA SER A 7 -32.10 4.47 -15.89
C SER A 7 -31.69 5.72 -15.12
N LYS A 8 -30.37 5.94 -15.10
CA LYS A 8 -29.59 7.12 -14.67
C LYS A 8 -28.86 6.97 -13.33
N ASP A 9 -27.55 6.82 -13.50
CA ASP A 9 -26.56 7.70 -12.87
C ASP A 9 -26.67 7.83 -11.35
N ASP A 10 -26.15 6.83 -10.64
CA ASP A 10 -25.67 7.01 -9.28
C ASP A 10 -24.23 6.51 -9.19
N GLN A 11 -23.32 7.23 -9.86
CA GLN A 11 -21.92 7.19 -9.47
C GLN A 11 -21.77 8.12 -8.27
N SER A 12 -21.93 7.52 -7.10
CA SER A 12 -21.72 8.09 -5.78
C SER A 12 -20.58 9.12 -5.75
N GLU A 13 -20.94 10.39 -5.60
CA GLU A 13 -20.08 11.46 -5.11
C GLU A 13 -19.72 11.18 -3.65
N GLY A 14 -18.73 10.30 -3.45
CA GLY A 14 -18.21 9.98 -2.13
C GLY A 14 -16.72 9.70 -2.22
N TYR A 15 -15.92 10.57 -1.61
CA TYR A 15 -14.49 10.38 -1.34
C TYR A 15 -13.51 10.45 -2.53
N ARG A 16 -13.51 11.55 -3.28
CA ARG A 16 -12.30 12.00 -4.02
C ARG A 16 -11.69 13.26 -3.40
N ARG A 17 -11.26 13.19 -2.14
CA ARG A 17 -10.35 14.19 -1.58
C ARG A 17 -8.93 13.62 -1.58
N GLY A 18 -8.12 13.99 -2.58
CA GLY A 18 -6.65 14.04 -2.43
C GLY A 18 -5.77 13.19 -3.34
N PHE A 19 -6.27 12.21 -4.09
CA PHE A 19 -5.41 11.30 -4.89
C PHE A 19 -5.03 11.83 -6.29
N GLY A 20 -4.86 13.16 -6.44
CA GLY A 20 -4.65 13.79 -7.75
C GLY A 20 -3.34 14.57 -7.89
N GLN A 21 -2.62 14.83 -6.78
CA GLN A 21 -1.31 15.49 -6.90
C GLN A 21 -0.26 14.45 -7.27
N LYS A 22 0.39 14.63 -8.42
CA LYS A 22 1.60 13.88 -8.78
C LYS A 22 2.60 14.05 -7.65
N ILE A 23 2.86 12.98 -6.91
CA ILE A 23 3.93 12.96 -5.91
C ILE A 23 5.23 13.06 -6.70
N SER A 24 5.84 14.25 -6.69
CA SER A 24 7.11 14.51 -7.38
C SER A 24 8.32 14.02 -6.56
N ARG A 25 8.15 13.87 -5.23
CA ARG A 25 9.20 13.42 -4.31
C ARG A 25 8.63 12.55 -3.19
N LEU A 26 9.33 11.47 -2.86
CA LEU A 26 9.02 10.63 -1.72
C LEU A 26 9.37 11.37 -0.42
N SER A 27 8.39 11.55 0.46
CA SER A 27 8.66 12.09 1.80
C SER A 27 9.37 11.07 2.69
N LYS A 28 9.97 11.51 3.79
CA LYS A 28 10.59 10.64 4.80
C LYS A 28 9.67 9.52 5.27
N ALA A 29 8.37 9.79 5.40
CA ALA A 29 7.38 8.77 5.77
C ALA A 29 7.23 7.66 4.71
N HIS A 30 7.33 8.00 3.42
CA HIS A 30 7.35 7.00 2.35
C HIS A 30 8.60 6.13 2.43
N GLN A 31 9.75 6.76 2.67
CA GLN A 31 11.00 6.04 2.76
C GLN A 31 11.04 5.08 3.96
N LEU A 32 10.46 5.49 5.10
CA LEU A 32 10.31 4.60 6.26
C LEU A 32 9.43 3.38 5.94
N VAL A 33 8.35 3.56 5.20
CA VAL A 33 7.50 2.45 4.75
C VAL A 33 8.27 1.48 3.86
N LEU A 34 8.99 2.01 2.86
CA LEU A 34 9.83 1.20 1.97
C LEU A 34 10.93 0.47 2.75
N ALA A 35 11.58 1.14 3.70
CA ALA A 35 12.64 0.56 4.52
C ALA A 35 12.13 -0.60 5.38
N VAL A 36 10.93 -0.48 5.97
CA VAL A 36 10.32 -1.56 6.76
C VAL A 36 9.99 -2.77 5.89
N LEU A 37 9.34 -2.57 4.73
CA LEU A 37 9.05 -3.67 3.81
C LEU A 37 10.35 -4.37 3.35
N ASN A 38 11.41 -3.60 3.10
CA ASN A 38 12.71 -4.13 2.69
C ASN A 38 13.41 -4.90 3.83
N ALA A 39 13.38 -4.37 5.05
CA ALA A 39 13.98 -5.02 6.24
C ALA A 39 13.33 -6.37 6.53
N GLU A 40 12.03 -6.48 6.25
CA GLU A 40 11.24 -7.69 6.42
C GLU A 40 11.28 -8.62 5.20
N LYS A 41 12.03 -8.25 4.15
CA LYS A 41 12.12 -8.99 2.88
C LYS A 41 10.75 -9.26 2.26
N ALA A 42 9.85 -8.30 2.37
CA ALA A 42 8.55 -8.34 1.72
C ALA A 42 8.70 -7.85 0.27
N ASP A 43 9.34 -8.64 -0.58
CA ASP A 43 9.62 -8.33 -1.99
C ASP A 43 8.81 -9.17 -2.99
N ASP A 44 7.96 -10.06 -2.47
CA ASP A 44 6.96 -10.80 -3.24
C ASP A 44 5.66 -10.96 -2.46
N PHE A 45 4.65 -11.52 -3.12
CA PHE A 45 3.35 -11.78 -2.52
C PHE A 45 3.38 -12.79 -1.37
N GLN A 46 4.25 -13.81 -1.44
CA GLN A 46 4.32 -14.85 -0.42
C GLN A 46 4.86 -14.32 0.91
N HIS A 47 5.73 -13.31 0.85
CA HIS A 47 6.35 -12.61 1.97
C HIS A 47 5.71 -11.25 2.28
N GLY A 48 4.57 -10.93 1.64
CA GLY A 48 3.86 -9.68 1.85
C GLY A 48 3.31 -9.56 3.28
N ILE A 49 3.32 -8.34 3.82
CA ILE A 49 2.96 -8.08 5.22
C ILE A 49 1.58 -7.44 5.31
N GLY A 50 0.72 -7.97 6.17
CA GLY A 50 -0.58 -7.38 6.45
C GLY A 50 -0.47 -6.13 7.31
N LEU A 51 -1.43 -5.20 7.19
CA LEU A 51 -1.41 -3.94 7.94
C LEU A 51 -1.28 -4.12 9.46
N ASN A 52 -1.94 -5.13 10.03
CA ASN A 52 -1.90 -5.42 11.47
C ASN A 52 -0.49 -5.76 11.96
N GLU A 53 0.31 -6.41 11.12
CA GLU A 53 1.70 -6.77 11.41
C GLU A 53 2.66 -5.63 11.04
N PHE A 54 2.37 -4.91 9.97
CA PHE A 54 3.18 -3.80 9.47
C PHE A 54 3.32 -2.66 10.48
N PHE A 55 2.23 -2.25 11.14
CA PHE A 55 2.27 -1.10 12.05
C PHE A 55 3.19 -1.28 13.27
N PRO A 56 3.14 -2.41 14.00
CA PRO A 56 4.12 -2.71 15.05
C PRO A 56 5.57 -2.65 14.55
N LYS A 57 5.85 -3.25 13.38
CA LYS A 57 7.19 -3.26 12.77
C LYS A 57 7.67 -1.86 12.40
N LEU A 58 6.80 -1.04 11.79
CA LEU A 58 7.11 0.36 11.49
C LEU A 58 7.40 1.17 12.75
N ARG A 59 6.61 0.97 13.81
CA ARG A 59 6.84 1.65 15.09
C ARG A 59 8.19 1.26 15.67
N GLN A 60 8.50 -0.03 15.72
CA GLN A 60 9.77 -0.54 16.26
C GLN A 60 10.95 0.00 15.44
N PHE A 61 10.87 -0.10 14.11
CA PHE A 61 11.88 0.44 13.21
C PHE A 61 12.12 1.94 13.45
N CYS A 62 11.06 2.74 13.59
CA CYS A 62 11.19 4.15 13.91
C CYS A 62 11.87 4.40 15.26
N VAL A 63 11.52 3.63 16.30
CA VAL A 63 12.15 3.73 17.63
C VAL A 63 13.65 3.41 17.53
N ASP A 64 14.00 2.30 16.89
CA ASP A 64 15.39 1.83 16.77
C ASP A 64 16.26 2.80 15.95
N SER A 65 15.66 3.48 14.96
CA SER A 65 16.34 4.43 14.08
C SER A 65 16.25 5.90 14.53
N GLY A 66 15.67 6.17 15.71
CA GLY A 66 15.50 7.53 16.23
C GLY A 66 14.56 8.42 15.41
N ASN A 67 13.66 7.80 14.63
CA ASN A 67 12.70 8.49 13.78
C ASN A 67 11.34 8.67 14.48
N SER A 68 10.63 9.74 14.11
CA SER A 68 9.23 9.93 14.50
C SER A 68 8.35 8.83 13.90
N VAL A 69 7.46 8.27 14.72
CA VAL A 69 6.48 7.27 14.27
C VAL A 69 5.35 7.98 13.52
N PRO A 70 5.09 7.64 12.24
CA PRO A 70 3.95 8.18 11.51
C PRO A 70 2.63 7.79 12.18
N PHE A 71 1.61 8.65 12.08
CA PHE A 71 0.26 8.30 12.53
C PHE A 71 -0.26 7.06 11.77
N LYS A 72 -1.08 6.22 12.41
CA LYS A 72 -1.54 4.94 11.83
C LYS A 72 -2.26 5.14 10.48
N GLY A 73 -3.16 6.12 10.39
CA GLY A 73 -3.81 6.50 9.13
C GLY A 73 -2.84 7.10 8.09
N GLY A 74 -1.69 7.60 8.54
CA GLY A 74 -0.62 8.09 7.68
C GLY A 74 0.10 6.96 6.94
N ALA A 75 0.45 5.86 7.61
CA ALA A 75 1.25 4.82 6.96
C ALA A 75 0.46 4.01 5.92
N SER A 76 -0.82 3.72 6.16
CA SER A 76 -1.69 3.13 5.13
C SER A 76 -1.88 4.06 3.93
N GLY A 77 -2.00 5.37 4.17
CA GLY A 77 -2.01 6.36 3.09
C GLY A 77 -0.73 6.34 2.26
N ARG A 78 0.45 6.27 2.90
CA ARG A 78 1.74 6.16 2.20
C ARG A 78 1.88 4.86 1.41
N LEU A 79 1.37 3.73 1.92
CA LEU A 79 1.32 2.48 1.18
C LEU A 79 0.49 2.60 -0.11
N SER A 80 -0.70 3.22 -0.03
CA SER A 80 -1.54 3.48 -1.20
C SER A 80 -0.87 4.42 -2.22
N GLU A 81 -0.20 5.47 -1.74
CA GLU A 81 0.55 6.40 -2.60
C GLU A 81 1.74 5.72 -3.29
N LEU A 82 2.52 4.91 -2.56
CA LEU A 82 3.62 4.11 -3.11
C LEU A 82 3.13 3.07 -4.13
N SER A 83 1.94 2.52 -3.92
CA SER A 83 1.27 1.65 -4.89
C SER A 83 0.93 2.39 -6.17
N GLY A 84 0.39 3.61 -6.08
CA GLY A 84 0.16 4.48 -7.24
C GLY A 84 1.44 4.83 -8.02
N LEU A 85 2.62 4.78 -7.37
CA LEU A 85 3.93 4.98 -7.99
C LEU A 85 4.57 3.69 -8.53
N GLY A 86 3.92 2.54 -8.34
CA GLY A 86 4.40 1.22 -8.74
C GLY A 86 5.59 0.71 -7.91
N LEU A 87 5.80 1.26 -6.71
CA LEU A 87 6.90 0.86 -5.81
C LEU A 87 6.49 -0.27 -4.87
N VAL A 88 5.21 -0.34 -4.52
CA VAL A 88 4.65 -1.37 -3.65
C VAL A 88 3.43 -1.97 -4.36
N LYS A 89 3.14 -3.24 -4.11
CA LYS A 89 1.88 -3.87 -4.49
C LYS A 89 1.16 -4.36 -3.27
N CYS A 90 -0.15 -4.51 -3.45
CA CYS A 90 -1.01 -5.12 -2.48
C CYS A 90 -1.89 -6.14 -3.18
N GLU A 91 -1.77 -7.39 -2.77
CA GLU A 91 -2.59 -8.47 -3.32
C GLU A 91 -3.40 -9.10 -2.17
N THR A 92 -4.66 -9.40 -2.49
CA THR A 92 -5.56 -10.16 -1.63
C THR A 92 -5.54 -11.61 -2.09
N ASN A 93 -5.44 -12.54 -1.16
CA ASN A 93 -5.51 -13.96 -1.50
C ASN A 93 -6.92 -14.41 -1.85
N GLU A 94 -6.96 -15.59 -2.48
CA GLU A 94 -8.17 -16.30 -2.87
C GLU A 94 -9.15 -16.47 -1.71
N VAL A 95 -10.42 -16.27 -2.04
CA VAL A 95 -11.53 -16.58 -1.15
C VAL A 95 -11.79 -18.08 -1.25
N GLU A 96 -11.79 -18.76 -0.10
CA GLU A 96 -12.13 -20.17 -0.01
C GLU A 96 -13.57 -20.30 0.51
N LEU A 97 -14.38 -21.08 -0.21
CA LEU A 97 -15.70 -21.50 0.24
C LEU A 97 -15.52 -22.54 1.36
N LEU A 98 -15.95 -22.18 2.57
CA LEU A 98 -15.93 -23.03 3.76
C LEU A 98 -17.10 -24.00 3.80
N ASP A 99 -18.28 -23.53 3.39
CA ASP A 99 -19.50 -24.31 3.40
C ASP A 99 -20.36 -23.95 2.18
N PRO A 100 -20.55 -24.89 1.24
CA PRO A 100 -21.38 -24.68 0.06
C PRO A 100 -22.87 -24.47 0.34
N GLU A 101 -23.41 -25.06 1.41
CA GLU A 101 -24.84 -25.00 1.74
C GLU A 101 -25.22 -23.65 2.35
N THR A 102 -24.37 -23.14 3.25
CA THR A 102 -24.58 -21.84 3.90
C THR A 102 -23.88 -20.69 3.18
N GLN A 103 -23.14 -20.96 2.09
CA GLN A 103 -22.35 -19.97 1.35
C GLN A 103 -21.37 -19.21 2.28
N HIS A 104 -20.74 -19.92 3.22
CA HIS A 104 -19.73 -19.31 4.09
C HIS A 104 -18.37 -19.28 3.39
N TYR A 105 -17.68 -18.15 3.53
CA TYR A 105 -16.39 -17.90 2.89
C TYR A 105 -15.34 -17.45 3.90
N ARG A 106 -14.06 -17.76 3.65
CA ARG A 106 -12.92 -17.16 4.34
C ARG A 106 -11.84 -16.70 3.38
N LEU A 107 -11.07 -15.70 3.79
CA LEU A 107 -9.82 -15.37 3.12
C LEU A 107 -8.76 -16.41 3.48
N ARG A 108 -8.15 -17.06 2.48
CA ARG A 108 -7.07 -18.04 2.75
C ARG A 108 -5.83 -17.41 3.36
N LYS A 109 -5.55 -16.15 3.01
CA LYS A 109 -4.47 -15.37 3.58
C LYS A 109 -4.88 -13.89 3.62
N PRO A 110 -4.47 -13.14 4.65
CA PRO A 110 -4.74 -11.72 4.73
C PRO A 110 -4.05 -10.97 3.57
N GLN A 111 -4.59 -9.82 3.23
CA GLN A 111 -4.02 -8.88 2.27
C GLN A 111 -2.57 -8.55 2.64
N GLY A 112 -1.63 -8.73 1.70
CA GLY A 112 -0.20 -8.53 1.92
C GLY A 112 0.34 -7.36 1.11
N TRP A 113 1.12 -6.49 1.74
CA TRP A 113 1.88 -5.42 1.08
C TRP A 113 3.33 -5.86 0.86
N PHE A 114 3.84 -5.68 -0.36
CA PHE A 114 5.20 -6.07 -0.74
C PHE A 114 5.79 -5.14 -1.80
N LEU A 115 7.12 -5.04 -1.84
CA LEU A 115 7.87 -4.24 -2.79
C LEU A 115 7.78 -4.82 -4.20
N THR A 116 7.74 -3.96 -5.21
CA THR A 116 8.06 -4.37 -6.57
C THR A 116 9.58 -4.33 -6.78
N SER A 117 10.07 -4.83 -7.92
CA SER A 117 11.48 -4.65 -8.30
C SER A 117 11.90 -3.16 -8.27
N LYS A 118 11.00 -2.25 -8.69
CA LYS A 118 11.21 -0.80 -8.61
C LYS A 118 11.26 -0.32 -7.15
N GLY A 119 10.40 -0.87 -6.30
CA GLY A 119 10.36 -0.63 -4.86
C GLY A 119 11.66 -1.02 -4.14
N VAL A 120 12.20 -2.20 -4.44
CA VAL A 120 13.46 -2.69 -3.85
C VAL A 120 14.61 -1.75 -4.19
N VAL A 121 14.72 -1.31 -5.45
CA VAL A 121 15.72 -0.32 -5.86
C VAL A 121 15.50 1.03 -5.15
N GLY A 122 14.24 1.46 -5.04
CA GLY A 122 13.86 2.69 -4.34
C GLY A 122 14.14 2.66 -2.83
N ALA A 123 13.98 1.52 -2.18
CA ALA A 123 14.24 1.33 -0.75
C ALA A 123 15.73 1.34 -0.41
N ASN A 124 16.57 0.87 -1.34
CA ASN A 124 18.02 0.86 -1.20
C ASN A 124 18.69 2.18 -1.61
N ARG A 125 17.94 3.16 -2.15
CA ARG A 125 18.45 4.51 -2.39
C ARG A 125 18.59 5.24 -1.05
N ASP A 126 19.84 5.58 -0.75
CA ASP A 126 20.30 6.14 0.52
C ASP A 126 19.42 7.29 1.03
N LEU A 127 18.94 7.17 2.28
CA LEU A 127 18.15 8.20 3.00
C LEU A 127 18.90 9.52 3.21
N ARG A 128 20.19 9.55 2.85
CA ARG A 128 21.11 10.67 3.09
C ARG A 128 21.14 11.69 1.95
N ASN A 129 20.48 11.45 0.82
CA ASN A 129 20.50 12.39 -0.31
C ASN A 129 19.14 12.47 -1.04
N PRO A 130 18.23 13.39 -0.63
CA PRO A 130 16.87 13.49 -1.17
C PRO A 130 16.78 14.03 -2.61
N ASP A 131 17.88 14.48 -3.22
CA ASP A 131 17.87 15.17 -4.52
C ASP A 131 18.17 14.27 -5.74
N VAL A 132 18.45 12.97 -5.56
CA VAL A 132 18.79 12.06 -6.69
C VAL A 132 17.53 11.38 -7.31
N GLY A 133 16.34 11.84 -6.94
CA GLY A 133 15.06 11.16 -7.18
C GLY A 133 14.30 11.53 -8.45
N VAL A 134 14.88 12.21 -9.44
CA VAL A 134 14.19 12.43 -10.72
C VAL A 134 14.19 11.12 -11.50
N VAL A 135 13.07 10.41 -11.45
CA VAL A 135 12.74 9.40 -12.46
C VAL A 135 12.63 10.15 -13.78
N PRO A 136 13.39 9.82 -14.83
CA PRO A 136 13.19 10.45 -16.12
C PRO A 136 11.75 10.14 -16.56
N ALA A 137 11.01 11.20 -16.90
CA ALA A 137 9.73 11.05 -17.57
C ALA A 137 10.01 10.50 -18.96
N GLU A 138 9.62 9.26 -19.23
CA GLU A 138 9.56 8.76 -20.60
C GLU A 138 8.38 9.43 -21.32
N ASN A 139 8.69 10.52 -22.03
CA ASN A 139 8.29 10.87 -23.40
C ASN A 139 8.56 12.36 -23.67
#